data_AF-A0ABD2MGI0-F1
#
_entry.id   AF-A0ABD2MGI0-F1
#
_cell.length_a   1.000
_cell.length_b   1.000
_cell.length_c   1.000
_cell.angle_alpha   90.00
_cell.angle_beta   90.00
_cell.angle_gamma   90.00
#
_symmetry.space_group_name_H-M   'P 1'
#
loop_
_entity.id
_entity.type
_entity.pdbx_description
1 polymer ?
#
loop_
_entity_poly.entity_id
_entity_poly.type
_entity_poly.pdbx_seq_one_letter_code
_entity_poly.pdbx_strand_id
1 'polypeptide(L)'
;MKKEEVCEDFFCANMRAVMFGDFNLDYYGNSYYCNKMKNLLNKFGIKQLIDNYTRYMNVSSTLVNYELANFDQVSALVHDVPRITDHSIISAKCTLWVKMVCTIGS
;
A
#
# COMPACT_ATOMS: atom_id res chain seq x y z
N MET A 1 -3.13 -4.15 -16.71
CA MET A 1 -2.06 -4.84 -15.95
C MET A 1 -2.59 -5.13 -14.57
N LYS A 2 -2.47 -6.37 -14.08
CA LYS A 2 -2.98 -6.70 -12.73
C LYS A 2 -2.03 -6.09 -11.71
N LYS A 3 -2.55 -5.50 -10.62
CA LYS A 3 -1.70 -4.84 -9.59
C LYS A 3 -0.67 -5.80 -9.00
N GLU A 4 -0.97 -7.11 -8.98
CA GLU A 4 -0.03 -8.16 -8.59
C GLU A 4 1.19 -8.26 -9.52
N GLU A 5 1.01 -8.21 -10.84
CA GLU A 5 2.11 -8.28 -11.82
C GLU A 5 3.06 -7.09 -11.65
N VAL A 6 2.51 -5.89 -11.41
CA VAL A 6 3.29 -4.69 -11.13
C VAL A 6 4.11 -4.85 -9.84
N CYS A 7 3.54 -5.46 -8.80
CA CYS A 7 4.27 -5.72 -7.56
C CYS A 7 5.44 -6.68 -7.80
N GLU A 8 5.19 -7.80 -8.49
CA GLU A 8 6.22 -8.80 -8.78
C GLU A 8 7.37 -8.19 -9.57
N ASP A 9 7.08 -7.56 -10.72
CA ASP A 9 8.12 -6.96 -11.57
C ASP A 9 8.91 -5.86 -10.87
N PHE A 10 8.23 -5.07 -10.03
CA PHE A 10 8.87 -3.95 -9.34
C PHE A 10 9.81 -4.40 -8.23
N PHE A 11 9.41 -5.39 -7.43
CA PHE A 11 10.17 -5.85 -6.28
C PHE A 11 11.22 -6.92 -6.63
N CYS A 12 11.11 -7.61 -7.78
CA CYS A 12 12.10 -8.61 -8.21
C CYS A 12 13.45 -8.02 -8.67
N ALA A 13 13.56 -6.70 -8.86
CA ALA A 13 14.76 -6.08 -9.44
C ALA A 13 15.98 -5.97 -8.47
N ASN A 14 15.97 -6.64 -7.31
CA ASN A 14 17.03 -6.60 -6.29
C ASN A 14 17.42 -5.17 -5.83
N MET A 15 16.47 -4.24 -5.91
CA MET A 15 16.63 -2.85 -5.49
C MET A 15 15.68 -2.52 -4.34
N ARG A 16 16.04 -1.48 -3.55
CA ARG A 16 15.11 -0.88 -2.58
C ARG A 16 13.97 -0.22 -3.33
N ALA A 17 12.77 -0.66 -3.02
CA ALA A 17 11.56 -0.30 -3.75
C ALA A 17 10.47 0.15 -2.77
N VAL A 18 9.79 1.24 -3.10
CA VAL A 18 8.56 1.69 -2.43
C VAL A 18 7.46 1.79 -3.48
N MET A 19 6.31 1.18 -3.19
CA MET A 19 5.11 1.31 -3.99
C MET A 19 3.98 1.87 -3.12
N PHE A 20 3.29 2.88 -3.62
CA PHE A 20 2.13 3.46 -2.96
C PHE A 20 0.94 3.53 -3.91
N GLY A 21 -0.26 3.30 -3.39
CA GLY A 21 -1.47 3.61 -4.14
C GLY A 21 -2.75 3.03 -3.57
N ASP A 22 -3.85 3.29 -4.26
CA ASP A 22 -5.15 2.69 -3.97
C ASP A 22 -5.24 1.29 -4.59
N PHE A 23 -5.34 0.25 -3.76
CA PHE A 23 -5.48 -1.13 -4.19
C PHE A 23 -6.94 -1.56 -4.37
N ASN A 24 -7.90 -0.82 -3.81
CA ASN A 24 -9.31 -1.22 -3.73
C ASN A 24 -9.52 -2.63 -3.13
N LEU A 25 -8.60 -3.06 -2.26
CA LEU A 25 -8.66 -4.30 -1.51
C LEU A 25 -8.57 -3.92 -0.04
N ASP A 26 -9.53 -4.36 0.78
CA ASP A 26 -9.44 -4.13 2.21
C ASP A 26 -8.41 -5.09 2.83
N TYR A 27 -7.28 -4.54 3.28
CA TYR A 27 -6.20 -5.32 3.89
C TYR A 27 -6.67 -6.07 5.13
N TYR A 28 -7.63 -5.54 5.89
CA TYR A 28 -8.18 -6.25 7.06
C TYR A 28 -9.29 -7.25 6.69
N GLY A 29 -9.76 -7.22 5.45
CA GLY A 29 -10.72 -8.18 4.93
C GLY A 29 -10.14 -9.57 4.68
N ASN A 30 -11.04 -10.52 4.42
CA ASN A 30 -10.75 -11.93 4.18
C ASN A 30 -11.16 -12.40 2.77
N SER A 31 -11.28 -11.47 1.81
CA SER A 31 -11.61 -11.84 0.43
C SER A 31 -10.49 -12.66 -0.21
N TYR A 32 -10.83 -13.47 -1.22
CA TYR A 32 -9.84 -14.26 -1.99
C TYR A 32 -8.67 -13.39 -2.49
N TYR A 33 -8.98 -12.23 -3.07
CA TYR A 33 -7.97 -11.31 -3.60
C TYR A 33 -7.10 -10.67 -2.51
N CYS A 34 -7.68 -10.36 -1.35
CA CYS A 34 -6.91 -9.87 -0.20
C CYS A 34 -5.92 -10.92 0.31
N ASN A 35 -6.38 -12.17 0.50
CA ASN A 35 -5.52 -13.27 0.94
C ASN A 35 -4.43 -13.58 -0.09
N LYS A 36 -4.77 -13.56 -1.38
CA LYS A 36 -3.79 -13.73 -2.46
C LYS A 36 -2.72 -12.63 -2.42
N MET A 37 -3.12 -11.37 -2.23
CA MET A 37 -2.19 -10.24 -2.12
C MET A 37 -1.28 -10.40 -0.90
N LYS A 38 -1.82 -10.67 0.30
CA LYS A 38 -1.04 -10.90 1.52
C LYS A 38 0.00 -12.01 1.33
N ASN A 39 -0.38 -13.12 0.70
CA ASN A 39 0.52 -14.23 0.42
C ASN A 39 1.65 -13.82 -0.54
N LEU A 40 1.35 -12.99 -1.55
CA LEU A 40 2.34 -12.44 -2.47
C LEU A 40 3.33 -11.52 -1.73
N LEU A 41 2.81 -10.57 -0.93
CA LEU A 41 3.65 -9.68 -0.14
C LEU A 41 4.60 -10.46 0.78
N ASN A 42 4.06 -11.46 1.50
CA ASN A 42 4.85 -12.33 2.37
C ASN A 42 5.91 -13.12 1.60
N LYS A 43 5.55 -13.69 0.44
CA LYS A 43 6.47 -14.48 -0.41
C LYS A 43 7.69 -13.67 -0.85
N PHE A 44 7.52 -12.38 -1.11
CA PHE A 44 8.59 -11.48 -1.57
C PHE A 44 9.22 -10.64 -0.45
N GLY A 45 8.85 -10.88 0.81
CA GLY A 45 9.35 -10.08 1.93
C GLY A 45 8.95 -8.60 1.86
N ILE A 46 7.84 -8.30 1.18
CA ILE A 46 7.30 -6.95 1.03
C ILE A 46 6.40 -6.66 2.25
N LYS A 47 6.70 -5.56 2.94
CA LYS A 47 5.93 -5.07 4.07
C LYS A 47 4.89 -4.08 3.59
N GLN A 48 3.67 -4.25 4.07
CA GLN A 48 2.69 -3.18 4.08
C GLN A 48 2.98 -2.30 5.32
N LEU A 49 3.05 -0.98 5.16
CA LEU A 49 3.49 -0.03 6.20
C LEU A 49 2.38 0.82 6.83
N ILE A 50 1.13 0.73 6.36
CA ILE A 50 0.01 1.51 6.88
C ILE A 50 -0.85 0.61 7.76
N ASP A 51 -0.94 0.91 9.05
CA ASP A 51 -1.71 0.16 10.02
C ASP A 51 -3.14 0.70 10.25
N ASN A 52 -3.42 1.94 9.87
CA ASN A 52 -4.73 2.56 10.07
C ASN A 52 -5.63 2.46 8.82
N TYR A 53 -6.95 2.61 9.00
CA TYR A 53 -7.86 2.72 7.86
C TYR A 53 -7.52 3.94 7.00
N THR A 54 -7.72 3.80 5.69
CA THR A 54 -7.37 4.84 4.71
C THR A 54 -8.58 5.31 3.91
N ARG A 55 -9.70 4.59 4.00
CA ARG A 55 -10.98 4.98 3.45
C ARG A 55 -12.07 4.90 4.52
N TYR A 56 -12.90 5.93 4.61
CA TYR A 56 -13.96 6.06 5.59
C TYR A 56 -15.26 6.46 4.90
N MET A 57 -16.21 5.54 4.89
CA MET A 57 -17.58 5.76 4.44
C MET A 57 -18.49 5.97 5.66
N ASN A 58 -19.74 6.39 5.43
CA ASN A 58 -20.69 6.68 6.51
C ASN A 58 -20.87 5.54 7.53
N VAL A 59 -20.67 4.28 7.11
CA VAL A 59 -20.92 3.08 7.94
C VAL A 59 -19.74 2.11 8.00
N SER A 60 -18.61 2.43 7.37
CA SER A 60 -17.47 1.51 7.33
C SER A 60 -16.14 2.22 7.14
N SER A 61 -15.07 1.53 7.55
CA SER A 61 -13.70 1.99 7.38
C SER A 61 -12.87 0.82 6.87
N THR A 62 -12.05 1.07 5.84
CA THR A 62 -11.26 0.04 5.18
C THR A 62 -9.84 0.54 4.92
N LEU A 63 -8.89 -0.39 4.97
CA LEU A 63 -7.51 -0.13 4.60
C LEU A 63 -7.35 -0.54 3.13
N VAL A 64 -7.50 0.42 2.21
CA VAL A 64 -7.46 0.16 0.76
C VAL A 64 -6.27 0.82 0.06
N ASN A 65 -5.73 1.90 0.64
CA ASN A 65 -4.47 2.47 0.21
C ASN A 65 -3.32 1.76 0.92
N TYR A 66 -2.36 1.25 0.16
CA TYR A 66 -1.19 0.57 0.70
C TYR A 66 0.07 1.39 0.45
N GLU A 67 0.99 1.33 1.40
CA GLU A 67 2.40 1.65 1.18
C GLU A 67 3.17 0.34 1.36
N LEU A 68 3.84 -0.10 0.31
CA LEU A 68 4.53 -1.37 0.21
C LEU A 68 6.03 -1.12 0.08
N ALA A 69 6.85 -1.83 0.84
CA ALA A 69 8.31 -1.71 0.75
C ALA A 69 9.04 -3.01 1.07
N ASN A 70 10.25 -3.17 0.54
CA ASN A 70 11.12 -4.32 0.82
C ASN A 70 12.32 -3.97 1.73
N PHE A 71 12.23 -2.86 2.49
CA PHE A 71 13.27 -2.39 3.40
C PHE A 71 12.66 -1.57 4.55
N ASP A 72 13.43 -1.34 5.61
CA ASP A 72 12.91 -0.83 6.89
C ASP A 72 12.98 0.70 7.06
N GLN A 73 13.80 1.39 6.25
CA GLN A 73 14.02 2.85 6.36
C GLN A 73 12.95 3.68 5.65
N VAL A 74 11.70 3.21 5.72
CA VAL A 74 10.52 3.86 5.17
C VAL A 74 9.35 3.72 6.14
N SER A 75 8.58 4.78 6.29
CA SER A 75 7.43 4.81 7.20
C SER A 75 6.29 5.59 6.58
N ALA A 76 5.07 5.09 6.79
CA ALA A 76 3.83 5.75 6.40
C ALA A 76 3.25 6.55 7.56
N LEU A 77 2.60 7.68 7.26
CA LEU A 77 1.74 8.41 8.19
C LEU A 77 0.40 8.68 7.51
N VAL A 78 -0.68 8.33 8.20
CA VAL A 78 -2.06 8.59 7.77
C VAL A 78 -2.55 9.87 8.45
N HIS A 79 -3.03 10.81 7.64
CA HIS A 79 -3.64 12.06 8.07
C HIS A 79 -5.14 12.00 7.79
N ASP A 80 -5.92 11.64 8.82
CA ASP A 80 -7.37 11.51 8.70
C ASP A 80 -8.10 12.86 8.60
N VAL A 81 -7.47 13.93 9.11
CA VAL A 81 -7.99 15.30 9.05
C VAL A 81 -6.87 16.30 8.74
N PRO A 82 -7.13 17.33 7.92
CA PRO A 82 -8.33 17.53 7.11
C PRO A 82 -8.39 16.52 5.95
N ARG A 83 -9.60 16.13 5.55
CA ARG A 83 -9.83 15.21 4.43
C ARG A 83 -10.82 15.82 3.44
N ILE A 84 -10.50 15.74 2.15
CA ILE A 84 -11.29 16.32 1.05
C ILE A 84 -12.24 15.27 0.41
N THR A 85 -11.94 13.98 0.56
CA THR A 85 -12.71 12.84 0.00
C THR A 85 -13.09 11.81 1.07
N ASP A 86 -13.51 10.60 0.72
CA ASP A 86 -13.61 9.47 1.66
C ASP A 86 -12.24 8.83 1.96
N HIS A 87 -11.16 9.25 1.30
CA HIS A 87 -9.80 8.76 1.51
C HIS A 87 -8.93 9.70 2.35
N SER A 88 -8.21 9.15 3.33
CA SER A 88 -7.24 9.90 4.14
C SER A 88 -5.99 10.27 3.32
N ILE A 89 -5.34 11.38 3.70
CA ILE A 89 -4.07 11.78 3.09
C ILE A 89 -2.97 10.91 3.68
N ILE A 90 -2.05 10.43 2.85
CA ILE A 90 -0.95 9.57 3.30
C ILE A 90 0.37 10.23 2.92
N SER A 91 1.29 10.31 3.88
CA SER A 91 2.65 10.79 3.64
C SER A 91 3.65 9.68 3.92
N ALA A 92 4.55 9.45 2.97
CA ALA A 92 5.68 8.54 3.12
C ALA A 92 6.94 9.32 3.51
N LYS A 93 7.70 8.78 4.46
CA LYS A 93 9.03 9.28 4.80
C LYS A 93 10.07 8.23 4.44
N CYS A 94 11.02 8.58 3.58
CA CYS A 94 12.14 7.73 3.20
C CYS A 94 13.45 8.50 3.35
N THR A 95 14.46 7.89 3.95
CA THR A 95 15.78 8.52 4.17
C THR A 95 16.85 8.02 3.19
N LEU A 96 16.47 7.20 2.22
CA LEU A 96 17.37 6.56 1.27
C LEU A 96 16.94 6.85 -0.18
N TRP A 97 17.88 6.69 -1.10
CA TRP A 97 17.57 6.61 -2.53
C TRP A 97 16.85 5.30 -2.82
N VAL A 98 15.66 5.41 -3.41
CA VAL A 98 14.77 4.28 -3.68
C VAL A 98 14.14 4.43 -5.05
N LYS A 99 13.80 3.30 -5.65
CA LYS A 99 12.87 3.30 -6.78
C LYS A 99 11.47 3.49 -6.20
N MET A 100 10.71 4.45 -6.72
CA MET A 100 9.34 4.74 -6.27
C MET A 100 8.35 4.54 -7.41
N VAL A 101 7.23 3.88 -7.12
CA VAL A 101 6.07 3.78 -8.02
C VAL A 101 4.83 4.24 -7.27
N CYS A 102 4.08 5.15 -7.89
CA CYS A 102 2.76 5.55 -7.44
C CYS A 102 1.73 4.97 -8.40
N THR A 103 0.80 4.16 -7.90
CA THR A 103 -0.34 3.67 -8.69
C THR A 103 -1.55 4.53 -8.38
N ILE A 104 -1.94 5.37 -9.33
CA ILE A 104 -3.18 6.14 -9.26
C ILE A 104 -4.31 5.23 -9.75
N GLY A 105 -5.34 5.05 -8.92
CA GLY A 105 -6.54 4.33 -9.33
C GLY A 105 -7.26 5.09 -10.44
N SER A 106 -7.57 4.39 -11.53
CA SER A 106 -8.55 4.79 -12.56
C SER A 106 -9.96 4.41 -12.14
#